data_AF-A0A3D5W9G7-F1
#
_entry.id   AF-A0A3D5W9G7-F1
#
_cell.length_a   1.000
_cell.length_b   1.000
_cell.length_c   1.000
_cell.angle_alpha   90.00
_cell.angle_beta   90.00
_cell.angle_gamma   90.00
#
_symmetry.space_group_name_H-M   'P 1'
#
loop_
_entity.id
_entity.type
_entity.pdbx_description
1 polymer ?
#
loop_
_entity_poly.entity_id
_entity_poly.type
_entity_poly.pdbx_seq_one_letter_code
_entity_poly.pdbx_strand_id
1 'polypeptide(L)'
;MTEHHQRPVLGIIGGSGLYQIDGLEEVRWEKVASPWGEPSDELLFGTLDGIQLVFLPRHGRGHRFSPSTINYRANIDALKRAGVTDIVSLSAVGSFHEHLTPGTFVIVDQFIDRTFAREKSFYGTGMVAHVSMAHPVNARLGDWCEAACRSADIPMQRGGTYLVMEGPQFSTLAESNLYRQWGCDVIGMTNMP
;
A
#
# COMPACT_ATOMS: atom_id res chain seq x y z
N MET A 1 12.41 2.16 -14.47
CA MET A 1 12.27 0.78 -13.91
C MET A 1 13.36 -0.18 -14.37
N THR A 2 13.69 -0.21 -15.66
CA THR A 2 14.65 -1.17 -16.26
C THR A 2 16.11 -1.03 -15.82
N GLU A 3 16.50 0.13 -15.27
CA GLU A 3 17.85 0.36 -14.71
C GLU A 3 18.16 -0.51 -13.48
N HIS A 4 17.14 -1.06 -12.82
CA HIS A 4 17.31 -1.85 -11.58
C HIS A 4 16.80 -3.29 -11.71
N HIS A 5 15.83 -3.53 -12.59
CA HIS A 5 15.28 -4.84 -12.86
C HIS A 5 15.30 -5.10 -14.36
N GLN A 6 15.95 -6.19 -14.79
CA GLN A 6 15.97 -6.57 -16.21
C GLN A 6 14.56 -6.82 -16.77
N ARG A 7 13.62 -7.20 -15.91
CA ARG A 7 12.18 -7.37 -16.20
C ARG A 7 11.38 -6.81 -15.03
N PRO A 8 11.05 -5.50 -15.02
CA PRO A 8 10.28 -4.92 -13.94
C PRO A 8 8.83 -5.39 -13.99
N VAL A 9 8.26 -5.65 -12.82
CA VAL A 9 6.84 -6.01 -12.65
C VAL A 9 6.27 -5.12 -11.56
N LEU A 10 5.29 -4.30 -11.92
CA LEU A 10 4.66 -3.34 -11.02
C LEU A 10 3.47 -3.99 -10.30
N GLY A 11 3.60 -4.14 -8.99
CA GLY A 11 2.51 -4.51 -8.10
C GLY A 11 1.68 -3.30 -7.70
N ILE A 12 0.36 -3.44 -7.70
CA ILE A 12 -0.57 -2.42 -7.19
C ILE A 12 -1.44 -3.04 -6.10
N ILE A 13 -1.45 -2.42 -4.92
CA ILE A 13 -2.35 -2.79 -3.82
C ILE A 13 -3.35 -1.65 -3.62
N GLY A 14 -4.64 -1.93 -3.77
CA GLY A 14 -5.67 -0.88 -3.76
C GLY A 14 -7.06 -1.32 -3.31
N GLY A 15 -8.00 -0.37 -3.26
CA GLY A 15 -9.42 -0.61 -3.05
C GLY A 15 -10.16 -1.06 -4.33
N SER A 16 -11.44 -1.41 -4.17
CA SER A 16 -12.32 -1.78 -5.27
C SER A 16 -12.50 -0.61 -6.25
N GLY A 17 -12.33 -0.85 -7.56
CA GLY A 17 -12.43 0.17 -8.62
C GLY A 17 -11.10 0.53 -9.29
N LEU A 18 -9.96 0.29 -8.64
CA LEU A 18 -8.62 0.58 -9.19
C LEU A 18 -8.13 -0.44 -10.23
N TYR A 19 -8.87 -1.50 -10.49
CA TYR A 19 -8.51 -2.54 -11.46
C TYR A 19 -9.13 -2.34 -12.85
N GLN A 20 -10.00 -1.34 -13.03
CA GLN A 20 -10.45 -0.89 -14.35
C GLN A 20 -9.43 0.11 -14.89
N ILE A 21 -8.22 -0.38 -15.18
CA ILE A 21 -7.16 0.44 -15.76
C ILE A 21 -7.35 0.45 -17.27
N ASP A 22 -7.67 1.63 -17.81
CA ASP A 22 -7.76 1.81 -19.26
C ASP A 22 -6.42 1.48 -19.93
N GLY A 23 -6.46 0.73 -21.02
CA GLY A 23 -5.27 0.30 -21.76
C GLY A 23 -4.56 -0.95 -21.20
N LEU A 24 -5.08 -1.58 -20.14
CA LEU A 24 -4.54 -2.84 -19.65
C LEU A 24 -4.90 -4.00 -20.59
N GLU A 25 -3.87 -4.67 -21.11
CA GLU A 25 -3.98 -5.83 -22.01
C GLU A 25 -3.75 -7.15 -21.26
N GLU A 26 -4.11 -8.26 -21.89
CA GLU A 26 -3.87 -9.64 -21.38
C GLU A 26 -4.41 -9.89 -19.96
N VAL A 27 -5.55 -9.26 -19.64
CA VAL A 27 -6.12 -9.24 -18.31
C VAL A 27 -6.60 -10.62 -17.88
N ARG A 28 -6.05 -11.14 -16.78
CA ARG A 28 -6.48 -12.42 -16.19
C ARG A 28 -6.39 -12.43 -14.67
N TRP A 29 -7.36 -13.07 -14.03
CA TRP A 29 -7.32 -13.37 -12.60
C TRP A 29 -6.69 -14.73 -12.38
N GLU A 30 -5.73 -14.82 -11.46
CA GLU A 30 -5.07 -16.08 -11.12
C GLU A 30 -4.83 -16.21 -9.61
N LYS A 31 -5.00 -17.42 -9.09
CA LYS A 31 -4.66 -17.76 -7.71
C LYS A 31 -3.16 -17.99 -7.58
N VAL A 32 -2.53 -17.30 -6.64
CA VAL A 32 -1.14 -17.54 -6.26
C VAL A 32 -1.11 -18.06 -4.82
N ALA A 33 -0.66 -19.30 -4.65
CA ALA A 33 -0.59 -19.94 -3.35
C ALA A 33 0.49 -19.31 -2.46
N SER A 34 0.19 -19.17 -1.17
CA SER A 34 1.11 -18.63 -0.17
C SER A 34 1.16 -19.57 1.05
N PRO A 35 2.34 -19.86 1.63
CA PRO A 35 2.44 -20.64 2.86
C PRO A 35 1.97 -19.83 4.09
N TRP A 36 1.67 -18.54 3.94
CA TRP A 36 1.09 -17.70 5.00
C TRP A 36 -0.44 -17.69 5.00
N GLY A 37 -1.08 -18.56 4.23
CA GLY A 37 -2.54 -18.66 4.09
C GLY A 37 -3.04 -17.97 2.83
N GLU A 38 -4.33 -17.67 2.79
CA GLU A 38 -4.94 -17.08 1.60
C GLU A 38 -4.66 -15.56 1.50
N PRO A 39 -4.26 -15.06 0.32
CA PRO A 39 -4.30 -13.64 0.01
C PRO A 39 -5.74 -13.11 0.04
N SER A 40 -5.88 -11.80 -0.02
CA SER A 40 -7.18 -11.12 0.04
C SER A 40 -8.08 -11.47 -1.15
N ASP A 41 -7.47 -11.77 -2.29
CA ASP A 41 -8.15 -12.27 -3.48
C ASP A 41 -7.15 -12.95 -4.43
N GLU A 42 -7.67 -13.43 -5.56
CA GLU A 42 -6.86 -13.68 -6.76
C GLU A 42 -6.07 -12.43 -7.17
N LEU A 43 -4.94 -12.63 -7.83
CA LEU A 43 -4.13 -11.55 -8.37
C LEU A 43 -4.60 -11.29 -9.79
N LEU A 44 -4.80 -10.02 -10.14
CA LEU A 44 -5.11 -9.60 -11.50
C LEU A 44 -3.80 -9.28 -12.22
N PHE A 45 -3.49 -10.06 -13.24
CA PHE A 45 -2.36 -9.82 -14.12
C PHE A 45 -2.81 -9.05 -15.34
N GLY A 46 -1.92 -8.21 -15.87
CA GLY A 46 -2.08 -7.58 -17.18
C GLY A 46 -0.79 -6.89 -17.62
N THR A 47 -0.82 -6.31 -18.80
CA THR A 47 0.30 -5.57 -19.38
C THR A 47 -0.18 -4.16 -19.76
N LEU A 48 0.55 -3.13 -19.36
CA LEU A 48 0.29 -1.74 -19.73
C LEU A 48 1.55 -1.15 -20.35
N ASP A 49 1.47 -0.68 -21.59
CA ASP A 49 2.61 -0.12 -22.35
C ASP A 49 3.86 -1.02 -22.32
N GLY A 50 3.65 -2.34 -22.41
CA GLY A 50 4.72 -3.35 -22.36
C GLY A 50 5.29 -3.65 -20.96
N ILE A 51 4.76 -3.03 -19.90
CA ILE A 51 5.13 -3.29 -18.51
C ILE A 51 4.11 -4.23 -17.88
N GLN A 52 4.61 -5.31 -17.26
CA GLN A 52 3.75 -6.24 -16.52
C GLN A 52 3.26 -5.59 -15.22
N LEU A 53 1.95 -5.72 -14.99
CA LEU A 53 1.24 -5.21 -13.84
C LEU A 53 0.54 -6.34 -13.11
N VAL A 54 0.60 -6.33 -11.77
CA VAL A 54 -0.09 -7.28 -10.91
C VAL A 54 -0.88 -6.53 -9.85
N PHE A 55 -2.20 -6.56 -9.92
CA PHE A 55 -3.09 -5.88 -8.99
C PHE A 55 -3.66 -6.84 -7.95
N LEU A 56 -3.73 -6.40 -6.69
CA LEU A 56 -4.36 -7.11 -5.59
C LEU A 56 -5.30 -6.16 -4.81
N PRO A 57 -6.63 -6.44 -4.76
CA PRO A 57 -7.53 -5.65 -3.94
C PRO A 57 -7.33 -6.01 -2.46
N ARG A 58 -6.83 -5.07 -1.65
CA ARG A 58 -6.44 -5.38 -0.25
C ARG A 58 -7.58 -5.90 0.61
N HIS A 59 -8.80 -5.47 0.33
CA HIS A 59 -10.01 -5.85 1.07
C HIS A 59 -10.77 -7.01 0.41
N GLY A 60 -10.21 -7.58 -0.66
CA GLY A 60 -10.89 -8.50 -1.57
C GLY A 60 -11.99 -7.81 -2.41
N ARG A 61 -12.42 -8.47 -3.49
CA ARG A 61 -13.62 -8.07 -4.22
C ARG A 61 -14.84 -8.09 -3.27
N GLY A 62 -15.65 -7.03 -3.34
CA GLY A 62 -16.78 -6.82 -2.42
C GLY A 62 -16.40 -6.23 -1.05
N HIS A 63 -15.13 -5.84 -0.83
CA HIS A 63 -14.68 -5.17 0.39
C HIS A 63 -14.99 -5.97 1.67
N ARG A 64 -14.66 -7.25 1.66
CA ARG A 64 -15.07 -8.23 2.68
C ARG A 64 -14.13 -8.33 3.88
N PHE A 65 -12.88 -7.88 3.76
CA PHE A 65 -11.89 -7.93 4.83
C PHE A 65 -11.73 -6.55 5.49
N SER A 66 -11.88 -6.50 6.82
CA SER A 66 -11.53 -5.31 7.60
C SER A 66 -10.01 -5.17 7.69
N PRO A 67 -9.47 -3.96 7.94
CA PRO A 67 -8.02 -3.72 8.03
C PRO A 67 -7.26 -4.70 8.94
N SER A 68 -7.82 -5.07 10.10
CA SER A 68 -7.19 -5.99 11.05
C SER A 68 -7.21 -7.45 10.60
N THR A 69 -8.14 -7.82 9.71
CA THR A 69 -8.33 -9.21 9.24
C THR A 69 -7.64 -9.50 7.90
N ILE A 70 -7.05 -8.47 7.27
CA ILE A 70 -6.26 -8.65 6.05
C ILE A 70 -5.05 -9.54 6.36
N ASN A 71 -4.83 -10.55 5.52
CA ASN A 71 -3.62 -11.36 5.60
C ASN A 71 -2.46 -10.69 4.84
N TYR A 72 -1.84 -9.70 5.46
CA TYR A 72 -0.76 -8.91 4.86
C TYR A 72 0.41 -9.76 4.38
N ARG A 73 0.79 -10.79 5.16
CA ARG A 73 1.87 -11.72 4.77
C ARG A 73 1.53 -12.49 3.50
N ALA A 74 0.33 -13.07 3.41
CA ALA A 74 -0.08 -13.79 2.20
C ALA A 74 -0.18 -12.87 0.99
N ASN A 75 -0.68 -11.64 1.17
CA ASN A 75 -0.73 -10.63 0.10
C ASN A 75 0.66 -10.33 -0.47
N ILE A 76 1.61 -9.98 0.40
CA ILE A 76 2.97 -9.60 -0.01
C ILE A 76 3.75 -10.79 -0.57
N ASP A 77 3.62 -11.98 0.01
CA ASP A 77 4.25 -13.19 -0.52
C ASP A 77 3.68 -13.59 -1.88
N ALA A 78 2.35 -13.53 -2.07
CA ALA A 78 1.75 -13.85 -3.36
C ALA A 78 2.25 -12.90 -4.46
N LEU A 79 2.35 -11.60 -4.19
CA LEU A 79 2.95 -10.63 -5.11
C LEU A 79 4.43 -10.97 -5.38
N LYS A 80 5.19 -11.32 -4.34
CA LYS A 80 6.59 -11.73 -4.48
C LYS A 80 6.75 -12.95 -5.39
N ARG A 81 5.90 -13.97 -5.23
CA ARG A 81 5.87 -15.18 -6.06
C ARG A 81 5.41 -14.91 -7.49
N ALA A 82 4.54 -13.93 -7.68
CA ALA A 82 4.13 -13.43 -8.99
C ALA A 82 5.23 -12.63 -9.71
N GLY A 83 6.41 -12.47 -9.11
CA GLY A 83 7.55 -11.78 -9.73
C GLY A 83 7.55 -10.27 -9.57
N VAL A 84 6.64 -9.71 -8.75
CA VAL A 84 6.57 -8.27 -8.48
C VAL A 84 7.89 -7.76 -7.92
N THR A 85 8.40 -6.67 -8.52
CA THR A 85 9.66 -6.03 -8.13
C THR A 85 9.45 -4.76 -7.33
N ASP A 86 8.38 -4.02 -7.64
CA ASP A 86 8.04 -2.74 -7.06
C ASP A 86 6.55 -2.74 -6.71
N ILE A 87 6.16 -2.19 -5.55
CA ILE A 87 4.76 -2.11 -5.13
C ILE A 87 4.36 -0.66 -4.91
N VAL A 88 3.25 -0.26 -5.52
CA VAL A 88 2.54 1.00 -5.22
C VAL A 88 1.24 0.65 -4.48
N SER A 89 1.08 1.19 -3.28
CA SER A 89 -0.15 1.05 -2.48
C SER A 89 -0.97 2.34 -2.54
N LEU A 90 -2.26 2.25 -2.87
CA LEU A 90 -3.18 3.38 -2.89
C LEU A 90 -4.20 3.28 -1.76
N SER A 91 -4.07 4.11 -0.74
CA SER A 91 -4.94 4.09 0.46
C SER A 91 -5.81 5.34 0.56
N ALA A 92 -7.07 5.15 0.96
CA ALA A 92 -7.90 6.26 1.42
C ALA A 92 -7.48 6.63 2.85
N VAL A 93 -7.32 7.92 3.12
CA VAL A 93 -6.83 8.45 4.40
C VAL A 93 -7.64 9.65 4.85
N GLY A 94 -7.64 9.89 6.17
CA GLY A 94 -8.04 11.16 6.75
C GLY A 94 -6.86 12.11 6.82
N SER A 95 -7.11 13.40 6.64
CA SER A 95 -6.10 14.45 6.79
C SER A 95 -6.10 14.99 8.22
N PHE A 96 -4.91 15.30 8.74
CA PHE A 96 -4.71 16.05 9.97
C PHE A 96 -4.46 17.54 9.75
N HIS A 97 -4.41 18.01 8.50
CA HIS A 97 -4.08 19.40 8.19
C HIS A 97 -5.08 20.05 7.22
N GLU A 98 -5.39 21.31 7.44
CA GLU A 98 -6.37 22.06 6.62
C GLU A 98 -5.89 22.29 5.19
N HIS A 99 -4.58 22.43 4.97
CA HIS A 99 -4.01 22.59 3.62
C HIS A 99 -4.04 21.30 2.79
N LEU A 100 -4.18 20.14 3.44
CA LEU A 100 -4.39 18.84 2.81
C LEU A 100 -5.89 18.58 2.65
N THR A 101 -6.50 19.28 1.70
CA THR A 101 -7.92 19.16 1.39
C THR A 101 -8.28 17.79 0.80
N PRO A 102 -9.54 17.32 0.95
CA PRO A 102 -10.00 16.10 0.29
C PRO A 102 -9.67 16.09 -1.22
N GLY A 103 -9.10 14.98 -1.70
CA GLY A 103 -8.64 14.84 -3.09
C GLY A 103 -7.14 15.13 -3.29
N THR A 104 -6.48 15.75 -2.32
CA THR A 104 -5.02 15.92 -2.34
C THR A 104 -4.33 14.58 -2.05
N PHE A 105 -3.39 14.18 -2.92
CA PHE A 105 -2.56 13.00 -2.70
C PHE A 105 -1.40 13.31 -1.75
N VAL A 106 -1.03 12.37 -0.89
CA VAL A 106 0.18 12.46 -0.07
C VAL A 106 1.07 11.28 -0.40
N ILE A 107 2.27 11.57 -0.91
CA ILE A 107 3.30 10.55 -1.19
C ILE A 107 4.07 10.36 0.11
N VAL A 108 3.50 9.54 0.99
CA VAL A 108 3.97 9.25 2.34
C VAL A 108 5.36 8.64 2.32
N ASP A 109 6.22 9.10 3.23
CA ASP A 109 7.59 8.61 3.39
C ASP A 109 7.96 8.19 4.82
N GLN A 110 7.07 8.44 5.79
CA GLN A 110 7.24 8.06 7.19
C GLN A 110 5.95 7.47 7.77
N PHE A 111 6.10 6.63 8.79
CA PHE A 111 4.98 5.97 9.45
C PHE A 111 5.12 6.01 10.97
N ILE A 112 3.97 6.14 11.64
CA ILE A 112 3.82 5.82 13.06
C ILE A 112 2.80 4.68 13.15
N ASP A 113 3.26 3.52 13.64
CA ASP A 113 2.45 2.31 13.77
C ASP A 113 1.77 2.23 15.13
N ARG A 114 0.43 2.34 15.15
CA ARG A 114 -0.45 2.13 16.31
C ARG A 114 -1.25 0.83 16.22
N THR A 115 -0.90 -0.05 15.29
CA THR A 115 -1.51 -1.38 15.16
C THR A 115 -0.92 -2.35 16.19
N PHE A 116 -1.73 -3.29 16.66
CA PHE A 116 -1.38 -4.23 17.71
C PHE A 116 -1.90 -5.65 17.48
N ALA A 117 -2.90 -5.85 16.62
CA ALA A 117 -3.56 -7.15 16.44
C ALA A 117 -3.05 -7.95 15.23
N ARG A 118 -1.92 -7.54 14.63
CA ARG A 118 -1.48 -7.97 13.29
C ARG A 118 -0.13 -8.68 13.32
N GLU A 119 0.04 -9.63 12.42
CA GLU A 119 1.30 -10.34 12.18
C GLU A 119 2.26 -9.47 11.35
N LYS A 120 3.36 -8.99 11.97
CA LYS A 120 4.22 -7.94 11.39
C LYS A 120 5.47 -8.44 10.65
N SER A 121 5.73 -9.75 10.63
CA SER A 121 6.98 -10.29 10.08
C SER A 121 6.79 -11.64 9.41
N PHE A 122 7.61 -11.88 8.37
CA PHE A 122 7.82 -13.20 7.76
C PHE A 122 8.79 -14.06 8.57
N TYR A 123 9.58 -13.44 9.44
CA TYR A 123 10.61 -14.07 10.27
C TYR A 123 10.08 -14.28 11.70
N GLY A 124 10.47 -15.38 12.33
CA GLY A 124 10.01 -15.79 13.64
C GLY A 124 10.95 -16.78 14.31
N THR A 125 10.45 -17.64 15.19
CA THR A 125 11.27 -18.64 15.88
C THR A 125 12.04 -19.51 14.89
N GLY A 126 13.36 -19.60 15.08
CA GLY A 126 14.27 -20.35 14.21
C GLY A 126 15.02 -19.50 13.19
N MET A 127 14.54 -18.28 12.86
CA MET A 127 15.26 -17.33 12.02
C MET A 127 14.80 -15.91 12.30
N VAL A 128 15.68 -15.11 12.92
CA VAL A 128 15.40 -13.71 13.29
C VAL A 128 16.00 -12.77 12.25
N ALA A 129 15.22 -11.76 11.84
CA ALA A 129 15.69 -10.67 10.99
C ALA A 129 15.23 -9.32 11.56
N HIS A 130 16.11 -8.32 11.51
CA HIS A 130 15.82 -6.95 11.93
C HIS A 130 16.06 -6.02 10.73
N VAL A 131 14.97 -5.68 10.04
CA VAL A 131 15.03 -4.74 8.90
C VAL A 131 15.02 -3.30 9.42
N SER A 132 15.82 -2.44 8.79
CA SER A 132 15.77 -1.01 9.08
C SER A 132 14.48 -0.41 8.52
N MET A 133 13.80 0.38 9.34
CA MET A 133 12.61 1.15 8.96
C MET A 133 12.85 2.67 9.05
N ALA A 134 14.12 3.10 9.10
CA ALA A 134 14.47 4.52 9.16
C ALA A 134 13.95 5.29 7.92
N HIS A 135 14.03 4.65 6.75
CA HIS A 135 13.42 5.11 5.50
C HIS A 135 12.54 3.96 4.97
N PRO A 136 11.28 3.88 5.42
CA PRO A 136 10.44 2.69 5.25
C PRO A 136 9.86 2.53 3.84
N VAL A 137 10.02 3.54 2.97
CA VAL A 137 9.57 3.50 1.58
C VAL A 137 10.72 3.69 0.60
N ASN A 138 10.51 3.24 -0.62
CA ASN A 138 11.45 3.43 -1.70
C ASN A 138 11.35 4.86 -2.27
N ALA A 139 12.38 5.68 -2.03
CA ALA A 139 12.40 7.08 -2.50
C ALA A 139 12.20 7.23 -4.02
N ARG A 140 12.76 6.31 -4.82
CA ARG A 140 12.62 6.30 -6.28
C ARG A 140 11.16 6.08 -6.71
N LEU A 141 10.43 5.20 -6.04
CA LEU A 141 9.00 5.04 -6.30
C LEU A 141 8.23 6.31 -5.96
N GLY A 142 8.61 6.98 -4.86
CA GLY A 142 8.08 8.29 -4.53
C GLY A 142 8.31 9.32 -5.65
N ASP A 143 9.51 9.35 -6.25
CA ASP A 143 9.86 10.26 -7.34
C ASP A 143 9.02 10.01 -8.60
N TRP A 144 8.79 8.73 -8.93
CA TRP A 144 7.92 8.37 -10.06
C TRP A 144 6.46 8.74 -9.81
N CYS A 145 5.95 8.50 -8.60
CA CYS A 145 4.59 8.93 -8.23
C CYS A 145 4.45 10.45 -8.27
N GLU A 146 5.45 11.20 -7.82
CA GLU A 146 5.44 12.66 -7.88
C GLU A 146 5.44 13.17 -9.32
N ALA A 147 6.30 12.62 -10.17
CA ALA A 147 6.34 12.96 -11.59
C ALA A 147 4.99 12.68 -12.27
N ALA A 148 4.36 11.53 -11.97
CA ALA A 148 3.06 11.16 -12.52
C ALA A 148 1.93 12.10 -12.04
N CYS A 149 1.93 12.49 -10.76
CA CYS A 149 0.96 13.47 -10.26
C CYS A 149 1.14 14.82 -10.96
N ARG A 150 2.39 15.29 -11.11
CA ARG A 150 2.69 16.55 -11.81
C ARG A 150 2.27 16.53 -13.27
N SER A 151 2.51 15.42 -13.99
CA SER A 151 2.12 15.32 -15.40
C SER A 151 0.61 15.25 -15.60
N ALA A 152 -0.13 14.75 -14.61
CA ALA A 152 -1.58 14.64 -14.62
C ALA A 152 -2.30 15.84 -13.96
N ASP A 153 -1.56 16.87 -13.53
CA ASP A 153 -2.09 18.03 -12.78
C ASP A 153 -2.90 17.64 -11.52
N ILE A 154 -2.43 16.60 -10.82
CA ILE A 154 -3.05 16.10 -9.58
C ILE A 154 -2.45 16.82 -8.37
N PRO A 155 -3.25 17.49 -7.52
CA PRO A 155 -2.78 18.10 -6.28
C PRO A 155 -2.11 17.07 -5.38
N MET A 156 -0.90 17.37 -4.93
CA MET A 156 -0.10 16.44 -4.14
C MET A 156 0.79 17.14 -3.09
N GLN A 157 1.16 16.39 -2.05
CA GLN A 157 2.26 16.68 -1.14
C GLN A 157 3.30 15.56 -1.24
N ARG A 158 4.56 15.92 -1.44
CA ARG A 158 5.68 14.99 -1.31
C ARG A 158 6.12 14.90 0.14
N GLY A 159 6.22 13.68 0.66
CA GLY A 159 6.55 13.43 2.05
C GLY A 159 5.34 13.60 2.98
N GLY A 160 5.42 12.95 4.13
CA GLY A 160 4.40 13.02 5.16
C GLY A 160 4.41 11.80 6.06
N THR A 161 4.03 12.01 7.32
CA THR A 161 3.95 10.97 8.34
C THR A 161 2.54 10.38 8.37
N TYR A 162 2.41 9.11 8.00
CA TYR A 162 1.16 8.36 8.07
C TYR A 162 1.03 7.68 9.44
N LEU A 163 -0.01 8.01 10.18
CA LEU A 163 -0.41 7.24 11.36
C LEU A 163 -1.27 6.04 10.95
N VAL A 164 -0.79 4.83 11.22
CA VAL A 164 -1.57 3.60 11.01
C VAL A 164 -2.26 3.21 12.31
N MET A 165 -3.59 3.35 12.37
CA MET A 165 -4.39 2.89 13.51
C MET A 165 -4.97 1.49 13.28
N GLU A 166 -5.35 0.80 14.37
CA GLU A 166 -5.89 -0.56 14.27
C GLU A 166 -7.27 -0.60 13.58
N GLY A 167 -8.19 0.27 13.99
CA GLY A 167 -9.60 0.22 13.55
C GLY A 167 -10.43 -0.87 14.25
N PRO A 168 -11.63 -1.21 13.74
CA PRO A 168 -12.29 -0.61 12.58
C PRO A 168 -12.97 0.74 12.91
N GLN A 169 -13.15 1.06 14.19
CA GLN A 169 -13.68 2.37 14.58
C GLN A 169 -12.66 3.47 14.25
N PHE A 170 -13.15 4.62 13.80
CA PHE A 170 -12.31 5.81 13.63
C PHE A 170 -11.89 6.37 14.99
N SER A 171 -10.86 7.21 14.97
CA SER A 171 -10.38 7.91 16.14
C SER A 171 -11.45 8.81 16.75
N THR A 172 -11.45 8.88 18.07
CA THR A 172 -12.09 9.98 18.80
C THR A 172 -11.42 11.31 18.47
N LEU A 173 -12.08 12.42 18.82
CA LEU A 173 -11.49 13.76 18.68
C LEU A 173 -10.20 13.91 19.51
N ALA A 174 -10.17 13.35 20.72
CA ALA A 174 -9.01 13.42 21.60
C ALA A 174 -7.78 12.70 21.00
N GLU A 175 -7.98 11.50 20.44
CA GLU A 175 -6.94 10.77 19.72
C GLU A 175 -6.46 11.55 18.50
N SER A 176 -7.38 12.12 17.71
CA SER A 176 -7.02 12.91 16.53
C SER A 176 -6.17 14.14 16.90
N ASN A 177 -6.52 14.84 17.98
CA ASN A 177 -5.74 15.97 18.49
C ASN A 177 -4.36 15.54 19.02
N LEU A 178 -4.26 14.36 19.64
CA LEU A 178 -2.98 13.80 20.08
C LEU A 178 -2.07 13.50 18.87
N TYR A 179 -2.60 12.85 17.84
CA TYR A 179 -1.81 12.48 16.66
C TYR A 179 -1.38 13.70 15.84
N ARG A 180 -2.20 14.76 15.80
CA ARG A 180 -1.79 16.08 15.29
C ARG A 180 -0.59 16.65 16.04
N GLN A 181 -0.56 16.53 17.37
CA GLN A 181 0.59 17.00 18.18
C GLN A 181 1.86 16.19 17.95
N TRP A 182 1.75 14.94 17.48
CA TRP A 182 2.89 14.13 17.06
C TRP A 182 3.44 14.50 15.68
N GLY A 183 2.79 15.44 14.97
CA GLY A 183 3.19 15.84 13.63
C GLY A 183 2.82 14.83 12.55
N CYS A 184 1.76 14.02 12.77
CA CYS A 184 1.24 13.16 11.71
C CYS A 184 0.48 13.99 10.67
N ASP A 185 0.69 13.70 9.38
CA ASP A 185 0.03 14.39 8.28
C ASP A 185 -1.31 13.75 7.90
N VAL A 186 -1.33 12.41 7.89
CA VAL A 186 -2.48 11.62 7.47
C VAL A 186 -2.68 10.42 8.39
N ILE A 187 -3.91 9.93 8.44
CA ILE A 187 -4.30 8.75 9.21
C ILE A 187 -5.06 7.76 8.34
N GLY A 188 -4.78 6.48 8.54
CA GLY A 188 -5.65 5.42 8.02
C GLY A 188 -5.36 4.10 8.70
N MET A 189 -5.85 3.02 8.10
CA MET A 189 -5.82 1.70 8.74
C MET A 189 -5.01 0.65 7.98
N THR A 190 -4.59 0.96 6.74
CA THR A 190 -3.99 -0.02 5.82
C THR A 190 -2.75 0.57 5.12
N ASN A 191 -1.59 0.43 5.77
CA ASN A 191 -0.24 0.62 5.20
C ASN A 191 0.86 0.08 6.16
N MET A 192 0.48 -0.55 7.27
CA MET A 192 1.33 -1.37 8.13
C MET A 192 0.50 -2.54 8.71
N PRO A 193 1.11 -3.70 8.97
CA PRO A 193 2.37 -4.13 8.38
C PRO A 193 2.26 -4.32 6.87
#